data_AF-A0A7C3SZG3-F1
#
_entry.id   AF-A0A7C3SZG3-F1
#
_cell.length_a   1.000
_cell.length_b   1.000
_cell.length_c   1.000
_cell.angle_alpha   90.00
_cell.angle_beta   90.00
_cell.angle_gamma   90.00
#
_symmetry.space_group_name_H-M   'P 1'
#
loop_
_entity.id
_entity.type
_entity.pdbx_description
1 polymer ?
#
loop_
_entity_poly.entity_id
_entity_poly.type
_entity_poly.pdbx_seq_one_letter_code
_entity_poly.pdbx_strand_id
1 'polypeptide(L)'
;MTRRHGYAGFSPSYPTSSSTRAPPSTSCARCSVSRSQLIGDLNLIFLCGQPDYTPADLIDVVMDEDRVYIGMADYFARPLRFTPSELRGLYLACRALVELSGAAASSSLYSAMEKIGRSLGLEEVGAQDVEKSLEFASLSPEKGTLAELARACERRLWVQMEYYSYGRDEITRRRVAPL
;
A
#
# COMPACT_ATOMS: atom_id res chain seq x y z
N MET A 1 9.00 26.14 -30.38
CA MET A 1 7.52 26.24 -30.45
C MET A 1 6.94 25.00 -29.79
N THR A 2 6.62 25.08 -28.50
CA THR A 2 6.08 23.95 -27.73
C THR A 2 4.67 24.32 -27.31
N ARG A 3 3.67 23.58 -27.81
CA ARG A 3 2.25 23.85 -27.59
C ARG A 3 1.92 23.72 -26.09
N ARG A 4 1.49 24.83 -25.49
CA ARG A 4 0.77 24.85 -24.22
C ARG A 4 -0.60 24.19 -24.43
N HIS A 5 -0.81 22.99 -23.88
CA HIS A 5 -2.18 22.52 -23.63
C HIS A 5 -2.65 23.20 -22.35
N GLY A 6 -3.53 24.19 -22.52
CA GLY A 6 -4.14 24.92 -21.43
C GLY A 6 -5.20 24.06 -20.74
N TYR A 7 -4.97 23.72 -19.48
CA TYR A 7 -6.05 23.49 -18.53
C TYR A 7 -6.58 24.86 -18.12
N ALA A 8 -7.69 25.27 -18.72
CA ALA A 8 -8.41 26.47 -18.33
C ALA A 8 -9.28 26.15 -17.10
N GLY A 9 -9.04 26.84 -15.98
CA GLY A 9 -10.03 26.94 -14.90
C GLY A 9 -9.62 26.52 -13.49
N PHE A 10 -8.33 26.32 -13.17
CA PHE A 10 -7.91 26.12 -11.78
C PHE A 10 -6.97 27.23 -11.33
N SER A 11 -7.47 28.15 -10.50
CA SER A 11 -6.60 29.05 -9.74
C SER A 11 -5.92 28.20 -8.67
N PRO A 12 -4.57 28.09 -8.63
CA PRO A 12 -3.90 27.28 -7.63
C PRO A 12 -4.01 27.98 -6.28
N SER A 13 -5.09 27.70 -5.56
CA SER A 13 -5.26 28.06 -4.17
C SER A 13 -4.35 27.13 -3.37
N TYR A 14 -3.13 27.58 -3.07
CA TYR A 14 -2.20 26.81 -2.25
C TYR A 14 -2.86 26.47 -0.90
N PRO A 15 -2.97 25.19 -0.51
CA PRO A 15 -3.63 24.81 0.73
C PRO A 15 -2.87 25.37 1.93
N THR A 16 -3.55 26.20 2.73
CA THR A 16 -2.99 26.96 3.86
C THR A 16 -2.96 26.18 5.17
N SER A 17 -3.53 24.97 5.24
CA SER A 17 -3.50 24.13 6.44
C SER A 17 -3.29 22.67 6.08
N SER A 18 -2.20 22.08 6.60
CA SER A 18 -1.78 20.66 6.51
C SER A 18 -1.00 20.16 5.29
N SER A 19 -0.39 21.03 4.47
CA SER A 19 0.52 20.58 3.41
C SER A 19 1.91 20.20 3.96
N THR A 20 2.33 18.94 3.75
CA THR A 20 3.73 18.52 4.02
C THR A 20 4.64 19.20 2.99
N ARG A 21 5.69 19.90 3.46
CA ARG A 21 6.60 20.69 2.62
C ARG A 21 7.95 19.99 2.52
N ALA A 22 8.37 19.61 1.32
CA ALA A 22 9.74 19.13 1.07
C ALA A 22 10.22 19.54 -0.32
N PRO A 23 11.49 19.95 -0.47
CA PRO A 23 12.08 20.15 -1.79
C PRO A 23 12.20 18.84 -2.57
N PRO A 24 12.00 18.82 -3.90
CA PRO A 24 12.20 17.64 -4.74
C PRO A 24 13.60 17.05 -4.60
N SER A 25 14.64 17.88 -4.48
CA SER A 25 16.03 17.43 -4.26
C SER A 25 16.19 16.70 -2.92
N THR A 26 15.60 17.22 -1.85
CA THR A 26 15.55 16.57 -0.54
C THR A 26 14.70 15.29 -0.58
N SER A 27 13.57 15.28 -1.29
CA SER A 27 12.73 14.09 -1.47
C SER A 27 13.44 12.99 -2.26
N CYS A 28 14.13 13.34 -3.35
CA CYS A 28 14.97 12.40 -4.12
C CYS A 28 16.05 11.78 -3.24
N ALA A 29 16.76 12.61 -2.46
CA ALA A 29 17.81 12.14 -1.55
C ALA A 29 17.25 11.23 -0.44
N ARG A 30 16.10 11.59 0.16
CA ARG A 30 15.44 10.77 1.19
C ARG A 30 14.96 9.42 0.66
N CYS A 31 14.45 9.40 -0.57
CA CYS A 31 13.92 8.20 -1.19
C CYS A 31 14.98 7.41 -1.97
N SER A 32 16.21 7.94 -2.13
CA SER A 32 17.26 7.36 -2.96
C SER A 32 16.82 7.08 -4.41
N VAL A 33 16.03 7.99 -4.99
CA VAL A 33 15.49 7.87 -6.36
C VAL A 33 15.89 9.06 -7.23
N SER A 34 15.88 8.86 -8.55
CA SER A 34 16.04 9.95 -9.51
C SER A 34 14.82 10.89 -9.51
N ARG A 35 15.00 12.13 -9.96
CA ARG A 35 13.90 13.09 -10.12
C ARG A 35 12.81 12.57 -11.05
N SER A 36 13.18 11.86 -12.12
CA SER A 36 12.22 11.25 -13.04
C SER A 36 11.39 10.15 -12.39
N GLN A 37 11.99 9.31 -11.55
CA GLN A 37 11.27 8.29 -10.78
C GLN A 37 10.34 8.94 -9.77
N LEU A 38 10.83 9.93 -9.01
CA LEU A 38 10.01 10.66 -8.05
C LEU A 38 8.77 11.28 -8.72
N ILE A 39 8.93 11.92 -9.88
CA ILE A 39 7.79 12.49 -10.64
C ILE A 39 6.84 11.37 -11.10
N GLY A 40 7.36 10.24 -11.58
CA GLY A 40 6.56 9.08 -11.96
C GLY A 40 5.71 8.56 -10.80
N ASP A 41 6.32 8.39 -9.64
CA ASP A 41 5.66 7.89 -8.43
C ASP A 41 4.63 8.90 -7.90
N LEU A 42 4.94 10.20 -7.90
CA LEU A 42 4.01 11.25 -7.49
C LEU A 42 2.79 11.35 -8.42
N ASN A 43 2.96 11.08 -9.72
CA ASN A 43 1.83 11.03 -10.66
C ASN A 43 0.89 9.84 -10.38
N LEU A 44 1.41 8.74 -9.82
CA LEU A 44 0.57 7.60 -9.42
C LEU A 44 -0.28 7.92 -8.19
N ILE A 45 0.24 8.73 -7.26
CA ILE A 45 -0.50 9.13 -6.05
C ILE A 45 -1.80 9.86 -6.42
N PHE A 46 -1.83 10.57 -7.56
CA PHE A 46 -3.03 11.24 -8.07
C PHE A 46 -4.19 10.28 -8.38
N LEU A 47 -3.91 8.97 -8.49
CA LEU A 47 -4.92 7.93 -8.72
C LEU A 47 -5.41 7.29 -7.41
N CYS A 48 -4.86 7.70 -6.26
CA CYS A 48 -5.23 7.17 -4.96
C CYS A 48 -6.34 8.01 -4.32
N GLY A 49 -7.43 7.37 -3.91
CA GLY A 49 -8.59 8.07 -3.38
C GLY A 49 -9.82 7.17 -3.20
N GLN A 50 -10.98 7.80 -2.99
CA GLN A 50 -12.26 7.10 -2.93
C GLN A 50 -12.70 6.66 -4.36
N PRO A 51 -13.32 5.48 -4.53
CA PRO A 51 -13.70 4.93 -5.85
C PRO A 51 -14.69 5.72 -6.72
N ASP A 52 -15.08 6.95 -6.37
CA ASP A 52 -15.92 7.82 -7.19
C ASP A 52 -15.08 8.72 -8.12
N TYR A 53 -13.77 8.82 -7.86
CA TYR A 53 -12.75 9.48 -8.68
C TYR A 53 -13.07 10.94 -9.07
N THR A 54 -13.88 11.64 -8.27
CA THR A 54 -14.03 13.09 -8.44
C THR A 54 -12.76 13.79 -7.93
N PRO A 55 -12.49 15.04 -8.33
CA PRO A 55 -11.32 15.76 -7.83
C PRO A 55 -11.24 15.87 -6.30
N ALA A 56 -12.37 15.83 -5.59
CA ALA A 56 -12.42 15.87 -4.13
C ALA A 56 -12.10 14.50 -3.48
N ASP A 57 -12.23 13.41 -4.25
CA ASP A 57 -12.03 12.04 -3.79
C ASP A 57 -10.57 11.58 -3.89
N LEU A 58 -9.72 12.34 -4.58
CA LEU A 58 -8.35 11.98 -4.91
C LEU A 58 -7.32 12.76 -4.09
N ILE A 59 -6.18 12.14 -3.83
CA ILE A 59 -5.01 12.84 -3.28
C ILE A 59 -4.41 13.70 -4.39
N ASP A 60 -4.28 14.99 -4.15
CA ASP A 60 -3.70 15.93 -5.11
C ASP A 60 -2.21 16.16 -4.84
N VAL A 61 -1.43 16.31 -5.90
CA VAL A 61 0.00 16.60 -5.82
C VAL A 61 0.33 17.78 -6.72
N VAL A 62 0.71 18.90 -6.11
CA VAL A 62 1.17 20.09 -6.83
C VAL A 62 2.68 20.20 -6.67
N MET A 63 3.39 20.27 -7.79
CA MET A 63 4.81 20.58 -7.82
C MET A 63 5.02 22.00 -8.32
N ASP A 64 5.67 22.83 -7.50
CA ASP A 64 6.05 24.19 -7.87
C ASP A 64 7.54 24.38 -7.64
N GLU A 65 8.28 24.68 -8.70
CA GLU A 65 9.75 24.78 -8.74
C GLU A 65 10.45 23.67 -7.93
N ASP A 66 10.82 24.00 -6.69
CA ASP A 66 11.49 23.15 -5.71
C ASP A 66 10.59 22.81 -4.51
N ARG A 67 9.29 22.60 -4.70
CA ARG A 67 8.36 22.21 -3.63
C ARG A 67 7.35 21.20 -4.13
N VAL A 68 7.12 20.17 -3.31
CA VAL A 68 6.00 19.24 -3.46
C VAL A 68 4.95 19.58 -2.40
N TYR A 69 3.71 19.81 -2.84
CA TYR A 69 2.53 19.97 -2.00
C TYR A 69 1.64 18.75 -2.21
N ILE A 70 1.23 18.12 -1.12
CA ILE A 70 0.27 17.02 -1.14
C ILE A 70 -1.00 17.51 -0.45
N GLY A 71 -2.10 17.54 -1.20
CA GLY A 71 -3.46 17.77 -0.71
C GLY A 71 -4.15 16.44 -0.47
N MET A 72 -4.69 16.22 0.72
CA MET A 72 -5.44 15.00 1.02
C MET A 72 -6.85 15.10 0.47
N ALA A 73 -7.39 13.98 -0.01
CA ALA A 73 -8.80 13.86 -0.38
C ALA A 73 -9.71 14.24 0.81
N ASP A 74 -10.87 14.82 0.52
CA ASP A 74 -11.85 15.24 1.54
C ASP A 74 -12.32 14.06 2.40
N TYR A 75 -12.23 12.85 1.84
CA TYR A 75 -12.46 11.60 2.57
C TYR A 75 -11.67 11.52 3.90
N PHE A 76 -10.44 12.03 3.92
CA PHE A 76 -9.57 12.04 5.09
C PHE A 76 -9.75 13.26 6.01
N ALA A 77 -10.65 14.20 5.67
CA ALA A 77 -10.89 15.41 6.48
C ALA A 77 -11.59 15.10 7.82
N ARG A 78 -12.12 13.89 7.99
CA ARG A 78 -12.73 13.39 9.21
C ARG A 78 -12.00 12.13 9.72
N PRO A 79 -11.98 11.86 11.04
CA PRO A 79 -11.42 10.63 11.56
C PRO A 79 -12.10 9.40 10.96
N LEU A 80 -11.33 8.51 10.36
CA LEU A 80 -11.83 7.26 9.80
C LEU A 80 -12.41 6.36 10.90
N ARG A 81 -13.45 5.61 10.54
CA ARG A 81 -14.07 4.59 11.39
C ARG A 81 -13.78 3.24 10.76
N PHE A 82 -13.01 2.43 11.47
CA PHE A 82 -12.66 1.09 11.02
C PHE A 82 -13.41 0.05 11.85
N THR A 83 -13.82 -1.01 11.20
CA THR A 83 -14.20 -2.26 11.86
C THR A 83 -12.95 -2.98 12.40
N PRO A 84 -13.10 -3.88 13.39
CA PRO A 84 -11.97 -4.67 13.88
C PRO A 84 -11.28 -5.51 12.81
N SER A 85 -12.01 -5.98 11.79
CA SER A 85 -11.45 -6.75 10.69
C SER A 85 -10.62 -5.89 9.74
N GLU A 86 -11.07 -4.67 9.43
CA GLU A 86 -10.29 -3.71 8.64
C GLU A 86 -9.01 -3.28 9.35
N LEU A 87 -9.07 -3.03 10.67
CA LEU A 87 -7.86 -2.70 11.44
C LEU A 87 -6.84 -3.84 11.43
N ARG A 88 -7.28 -5.10 11.53
CA ARG A 88 -6.39 -6.27 11.45
C ARG A 88 -5.75 -6.39 10.07
N GLY A 89 -6.54 -6.22 8.99
CA GLY A 89 -6.03 -6.21 7.63
C GLY A 89 -5.00 -5.09 7.42
N LEU A 90 -5.29 -3.89 7.90
CA LEU A 90 -4.37 -2.75 7.82
C LEU A 90 -3.09 -3.00 8.63
N TYR A 91 -3.19 -3.58 9.82
CA TYR A 91 -2.03 -3.94 10.64
C TYR A 91 -1.09 -4.91 9.93
N LEU A 92 -1.64 -5.99 9.33
CA LEU A 92 -0.84 -6.93 8.56
C LEU A 92 -0.21 -6.30 7.32
N ALA A 93 -0.95 -5.47 6.60
CA ALA A 93 -0.41 -4.75 5.45
C ALA A 93 0.77 -3.86 5.86
N CYS A 94 0.65 -3.12 6.97
CA CYS A 94 1.75 -2.33 7.50
C CYS A 94 2.94 -3.20 7.91
N ARG A 95 2.71 -4.36 8.55
CA ARG A 95 3.77 -5.30 8.92
C ARG A 95 4.52 -5.82 7.70
N ALA A 96 3.80 -6.24 6.65
CA ALA A 96 4.39 -6.67 5.39
C ALA A 96 5.24 -5.56 4.75
N LEU A 97 4.78 -4.31 4.81
CA LEU A 97 5.56 -3.16 4.34
C LEU A 97 6.83 -2.92 5.17
N VAL A 98 6.80 -3.13 6.49
CA VAL A 98 8.00 -3.07 7.34
C VAL A 98 8.98 -4.18 6.99
N GLU A 99 8.50 -5.41 6.83
CA GLU A 99 9.34 -6.56 6.45
C GLU A 99 9.98 -6.35 5.07
N LEU A 100 9.23 -5.81 4.11
CA LEU A 100 9.74 -5.47 2.77
C LEU A 100 10.76 -4.31 2.80
N SER A 101 10.51 -3.28 3.61
CA SER A 101 11.34 -2.07 3.66
C SER A 101 12.57 -2.24 4.56
N GLY A 102 12.57 -3.21 5.47
CA GLY A 102 13.63 -3.44 6.45
C GLY A 102 13.99 -2.18 7.23
N ALA A 103 15.29 -1.87 7.31
CA ALA A 103 15.81 -0.71 8.02
C ALA A 103 15.38 0.66 7.42
N ALA A 104 14.83 0.67 6.19
CA ALA A 104 14.33 1.89 5.56
C ALA A 104 12.86 2.21 5.89
N ALA A 105 12.20 1.38 6.71
CA ALA A 105 10.82 1.61 7.13
C ALA A 105 10.68 2.97 7.85
N SER A 106 9.68 3.76 7.45
CA SER A 106 9.49 5.11 7.99
C SER A 106 8.99 5.09 9.44
N SER A 107 9.41 6.09 10.24
CA SER A 107 8.88 6.28 11.60
C SER A 107 7.35 6.51 11.61
N SER A 108 6.80 7.08 10.54
CA SER A 108 5.35 7.24 10.36
C SER A 108 4.64 5.89 10.21
N LEU A 109 5.23 4.93 9.51
CA LEU A 109 4.68 3.57 9.37
C LEU A 109 4.67 2.86 10.73
N TYR A 110 5.76 2.94 11.49
CA TYR A 110 5.80 2.39 12.86
C TYR A 110 4.77 3.05 13.78
N SER A 111 4.64 4.38 13.75
CA SER A 111 3.64 5.10 14.54
C SER A 111 2.20 4.72 14.15
N ALA A 112 1.94 4.48 12.86
CA ALA A 112 0.64 3.99 12.40
C ALA A 112 0.35 2.58 12.95
N MET A 113 1.32 1.65 12.84
CA MET A 113 1.19 0.30 13.39
C MET A 113 0.94 0.30 14.90
N GLU A 114 1.63 1.16 15.65
CA GLU A 114 1.46 1.31 17.09
C GLU A 114 0.04 1.80 17.45
N LYS A 115 -0.50 2.78 16.72
CA LYS A 115 -1.87 3.29 16.93
C LYS A 115 -2.93 2.24 16.62
N ILE A 116 -2.73 1.47 15.54
CA ILE A 116 -3.61 0.37 15.16
C ILE A 116 -3.54 -0.74 16.21
N GLY A 117 -2.34 -1.10 16.64
CA GLY A 117 -2.12 -2.14 17.65
C GLY A 117 -2.77 -1.82 18.99
N ARG A 118 -2.67 -0.56 19.45
CA ARG A 118 -3.41 -0.06 20.62
C ARG A 118 -4.92 -0.23 20.47
N SER A 119 -5.46 0.12 19.31
CA SER A 119 -6.90 0.03 19.04
C SER A 119 -7.39 -1.43 18.96
N LEU A 120 -6.48 -2.37 18.65
CA LEU A 120 -6.74 -3.81 18.63
C LEU A 120 -6.40 -4.52 19.95
N GLY A 121 -5.85 -3.82 20.96
CA GLY A 121 -5.43 -4.42 22.23
C GLY A 121 -4.17 -5.28 22.15
N LEU A 122 -3.30 -5.06 21.16
CA LEU A 122 -2.11 -5.88 20.90
C LEU A 122 -0.91 -5.56 21.80
N GLU A 123 -1.00 -4.56 22.68
CA GLU A 123 0.05 -4.30 23.65
C GLU A 123 0.21 -5.47 24.65
N GLU A 124 -0.85 -6.29 24.82
CA GLU A 124 -0.86 -7.48 25.68
C GLU A 124 -0.67 -8.81 24.91
N VAL A 125 -0.91 -8.79 23.59
CA VAL A 125 -1.01 -9.98 22.74
C VAL A 125 -0.09 -9.79 21.53
N GLY A 126 1.00 -10.55 21.45
CA GLY A 126 2.08 -10.31 20.49
C GLY A 126 1.64 -10.32 19.01
N ALA A 127 2.45 -9.71 18.13
CA ALA A 127 2.13 -9.53 16.71
C ALA A 127 1.79 -10.83 15.94
N GLN A 128 2.23 -12.00 16.42
CA GLN A 128 1.92 -13.30 15.83
C GLN A 128 0.46 -13.72 16.01
N ASP A 129 -0.25 -13.19 17.00
CA ASP A 129 -1.63 -13.56 17.27
C ASP A 129 -2.62 -12.82 16.36
N VAL A 130 -2.24 -11.66 15.81
CA VAL A 130 -3.01 -10.98 14.75
C VAL A 130 -3.00 -11.79 13.46
N GLU A 131 -1.83 -12.33 13.12
CA GLU A 131 -1.64 -13.15 11.93
C GLU A 131 -2.48 -14.43 12.02
N LYS A 132 -2.57 -15.03 13.21
CA LYS A 132 -3.47 -16.15 13.49
C LYS A 132 -4.94 -15.75 13.58
N SER A 133 -5.28 -14.57 14.07
CA SER A 133 -6.67 -14.08 14.17
C SER A 133 -7.29 -13.78 12.81
N LEU A 134 -6.48 -13.58 11.77
CA LEU A 134 -6.90 -13.62 10.38
C LEU A 134 -6.92 -15.07 9.88
N GLU A 135 -7.55 -15.96 10.65
CA GLU A 135 -8.00 -17.22 10.11
C GLU A 135 -9.00 -16.89 9.00
N PHE A 136 -8.51 -16.95 7.75
CA PHE A 136 -9.38 -17.21 6.61
C PHE A 136 -10.24 -18.40 7.01
N ALA A 137 -11.55 -18.18 7.13
CA ALA A 137 -12.50 -19.17 7.62
C ALA A 137 -12.14 -20.53 7.03
N SER A 138 -11.68 -21.46 7.90
CA SER A 138 -11.00 -22.70 7.50
C SER A 138 -11.62 -23.33 6.25
N LEU A 139 -11.00 -23.10 5.10
CA LEU A 139 -11.21 -23.93 3.92
C LEU A 139 -10.43 -25.22 4.18
N SER A 140 -11.06 -26.14 4.89
CA SER A 140 -10.49 -27.43 5.32
C SER A 140 -9.74 -28.24 4.23
N PRO A 141 -10.06 -28.13 2.91
CA PRO A 141 -9.25 -28.76 1.86
C PRO A 141 -7.86 -28.14 1.65
N GLU A 142 -7.63 -26.89 2.09
CA GLU A 142 -6.42 -26.12 1.77
C GLU A 142 -5.26 -26.36 2.76
N LYS A 143 -5.53 -26.88 3.97
CA LYS A 143 -4.49 -27.09 4.99
C LYS A 143 -3.39 -28.07 4.54
N GLY A 144 -3.77 -29.13 3.81
CA GLY A 144 -2.80 -30.10 3.26
C GLY A 144 -1.93 -29.49 2.17
N THR A 145 -2.55 -28.79 1.23
CA THR A 145 -1.86 -28.09 0.14
C THR A 145 -0.92 -27.01 0.66
N LEU A 146 -1.36 -26.21 1.64
CA LEU A 146 -0.54 -25.16 2.24
C LEU A 146 0.69 -25.75 2.95
N ALA A 147 0.51 -26.83 3.71
CA ALA A 147 1.62 -27.52 4.37
C ALA A 147 2.63 -28.11 3.36
N GLU A 148 2.15 -28.64 2.23
CA GLU A 148 3.00 -29.14 1.15
C GLU A 148 3.79 -28.00 0.49
N LEU A 149 3.12 -26.88 0.16
CA LEU A 149 3.76 -25.70 -0.41
C LEU A 149 4.79 -25.08 0.54
N ALA A 150 4.46 -24.93 1.83
CA ALA A 150 5.38 -24.43 2.84
C ALA A 150 6.65 -25.30 2.94
N ARG A 151 6.49 -26.62 2.98
CA ARG A 151 7.61 -27.57 2.94
C ARG A 151 8.42 -27.45 1.64
N ALA A 152 7.76 -27.23 0.50
CA ALA A 152 8.43 -27.03 -0.76
C ALA A 152 9.24 -25.72 -0.78
N CYS A 153 8.74 -24.62 -0.22
CA CYS A 153 9.50 -23.37 -0.05
C CYS A 153 10.73 -23.58 0.84
N GLU A 154 10.55 -24.17 2.03
CA GLU A 154 11.65 -24.45 2.98
C GLU A 154 12.76 -25.29 2.35
N ARG A 155 12.38 -26.32 1.60
CA ARG A 155 13.31 -27.26 0.94
C ARG A 155 13.73 -26.81 -0.46
N ARG A 156 13.26 -25.65 -0.93
CA ARG A 156 13.48 -25.11 -2.28
C ARG A 156 13.17 -26.11 -3.40
N LEU A 157 12.04 -26.80 -3.27
CA LEU A 157 11.58 -27.80 -4.23
C LEU A 157 10.66 -27.18 -5.28
N TRP A 158 10.68 -27.77 -6.47
CA TRP A 158 9.69 -27.44 -7.51
C TRP A 158 8.42 -28.25 -7.28
N VAL A 159 7.27 -27.61 -7.45
CA VAL A 159 5.96 -28.26 -7.36
C VAL A 159 5.27 -28.27 -8.73
N GLN A 160 4.49 -29.31 -8.98
CA GLN A 160 3.62 -29.39 -10.14
C GLN A 160 2.20 -28.98 -9.72
N MET A 161 1.65 -27.96 -10.37
CA MET A 161 0.36 -27.36 -10.04
C MET A 161 -0.57 -27.45 -11.25
N GLU A 162 -1.82 -27.86 -11.01
CA GLU A 162 -2.92 -27.66 -11.94
C GLU A 162 -3.55 -26.28 -11.66
N TYR A 163 -3.59 -25.41 -12.67
CA TYR A 163 -4.09 -24.05 -12.56
C TYR A 163 -5.27 -23.86 -13.51
N TYR A 164 -6.45 -23.67 -12.92
CA TYR A 164 -7.67 -23.31 -13.64
C TYR A 164 -7.67 -21.80 -13.94
N SER A 165 -7.80 -21.45 -15.21
CA SER A 165 -7.90 -20.06 -15.66
C SER A 165 -9.36 -19.71 -15.93
N TYR A 166 -9.99 -18.95 -15.04
CA TYR A 166 -11.41 -18.58 -15.18
C TYR A 166 -11.73 -17.90 -16.53
N GLY A 167 -10.88 -16.97 -16.98
CA GLY A 167 -11.11 -16.25 -18.24
C GLY A 167 -10.93 -17.09 -19.52
N ARG A 168 -10.29 -18.27 -19.43
CA ARG A 168 -10.09 -19.18 -20.56
C ARG A 168 -10.82 -20.52 -20.41
N ASP A 169 -11.47 -20.75 -19.27
CA ASP A 169 -12.14 -22.00 -18.91
C ASP A 169 -11.27 -23.25 -19.20
N GLU A 170 -9.99 -23.19 -18.80
CA GLU A 170 -9.00 -24.24 -19.08
C GLU A 170 -8.20 -24.59 -17.82
N ILE A 171 -7.77 -25.85 -17.72
CA ILE A 171 -6.82 -26.32 -16.71
C ILE A 171 -5.47 -26.54 -17.38
N THR A 172 -4.45 -25.85 -16.86
CA THR A 172 -3.06 -26.02 -17.32
C THR A 172 -2.20 -26.64 -16.22
N ARG A 173 -1.22 -27.47 -16.61
CA ARG A 173 -0.20 -27.99 -15.68
C ARG A 173 1.05 -27.15 -15.74
N ARG A 174 1.52 -26.67 -14.60
CA ARG A 174 2.70 -25.82 -14.48
C ARG A 174 3.65 -26.37 -13.44
N ARG A 175 4.96 -26.26 -13.72
CA ARG A 175 5.99 -26.53 -12.73
C ARG A 175 6.50 -25.20 -12.20
N VAL A 176 6.35 -24.96 -10.90
CA VAL A 176 6.67 -23.67 -10.27
C VAL A 176 7.61 -23.87 -9.09
N ALA A 177 8.44 -22.87 -8.83
CA ALA A 177 9.16 -22.73 -7.56
C ALA A 177 8.29 -21.86 -6.65
N PRO A 178 7.69 -22.42 -5.57
CA PRO A 178 6.89 -21.63 -4.66
C PRO A 178 7.79 -20.69 -3.84
N LEU A 179 7.26 -19.52 -3.48
CA LEU A 179 7.93 -18.44 -2.75
C LEU A 179 7.42 -18.35 -1.31
#